data_AF-A0A852M8K4-F1
#
_entry.id   AF-A0A852M8K4-F1
#
_cell.length_a   1.000
_cell.length_b   1.000
_cell.length_c   1.000
_cell.angle_alpha   90.00
_cell.angle_beta   90.00
_cell.angle_gamma   90.00
#
_symmetry.space_group_name_H-M   'P 1'
#
loop_
_entity.id
_entity.type
_entity.pdbx_description
1 polymer ?
#
loop_
_entity_poly.entity_id
_entity_poly.type
_entity_poly.pdbx_seq_one_letter_code
_entity_poly.pdbx_strand_id
1 'polypeptide(L)'
;YEPLAPLPPAASAVPVWQDRTIASAKLRLLEYSAFMEVPRDAETYRKHLFVHIGQTNPSYSDPLLEAVDIRQIYDKFPEKKGGLKELYERGPQNSFFLVKFWADLNSTIQDGPGTFYGVSSQYSSAENMTITVSTKVCSFGKQVVEKVETEYAQLENGRFVYRIHRSPMCEYMINFIHKLKHLPEKYMMNSVLENFTILQVVTNRDTQETLLCIAFVFEVSTSEHGAQHHVYKLVKD
;
A
#
# COMPACT_ATOMS: atom_id res chain seq x y z
N TYR A 1 -28.63 19.18 48.78
CA TYR A 1 -27.86 19.36 47.54
C TYR A 1 -26.49 18.75 47.78
N GLU A 2 -26.31 17.48 47.41
CA GLU A 2 -24.98 16.89 47.36
C GLU A 2 -24.24 17.43 46.13
N PRO A 3 -22.92 17.71 46.24
CA PRO A 3 -22.15 18.15 45.09
C PRO A 3 -21.88 16.96 44.17
N LEU A 4 -22.27 17.10 42.90
CA LEU A 4 -21.97 16.15 41.83
C LEU A 4 -20.45 15.95 41.74
N ALA A 5 -20.01 14.69 41.78
CA ALA A 5 -18.62 14.32 41.62
C ALA A 5 -18.10 14.74 40.22
N PRO A 6 -16.81 15.11 40.09
CA PRO A 6 -16.24 15.47 38.79
C PRO A 6 -16.31 14.28 37.83
N LEU A 7 -16.80 14.52 36.62
CA LEU A 7 -16.72 13.55 35.52
C LEU A 7 -15.25 13.16 35.30
N PRO A 8 -14.94 11.87 35.10
CA PRO A 8 -13.58 11.45 34.78
C PRO A 8 -13.13 12.13 33.48
N PRO A 9 -11.86 12.54 33.37
CA PRO A 9 -11.35 13.12 32.14
C PRO A 9 -11.57 12.13 31.01
N ALA A 10 -12.09 12.61 29.88
CA ALA A 10 -12.23 11.80 28.67
C ALA A 10 -10.87 11.17 28.37
N ALA A 11 -10.73 9.87 28.64
CA ALA A 11 -9.61 9.10 28.16
C ALA A 11 -9.53 9.40 26.67
N SER A 12 -8.40 9.93 26.21
CA SER A 12 -8.14 10.18 24.79
C SER A 12 -8.28 8.84 24.08
N ALA A 13 -9.49 8.53 23.60
CA ALA A 13 -9.80 7.26 22.98
C ALA A 13 -8.91 7.18 21.74
N VAL A 14 -7.99 6.22 21.76
CA VAL A 14 -7.12 5.93 20.62
C VAL A 14 -8.03 5.76 19.41
N PRO A 15 -7.81 6.50 18.31
CA PRO A 15 -8.70 6.44 17.17
C PRO A 15 -8.88 5.00 16.67
N VAL A 16 -10.10 4.60 16.35
CA VAL A 16 -10.46 3.22 15.99
C VAL A 16 -9.62 2.62 14.85
N TRP A 17 -9.06 3.45 13.97
CA TRP A 17 -8.21 3.03 12.85
C TRP A 17 -6.75 2.77 13.24
N GLN A 18 -6.30 3.28 14.38
CA GLN A 18 -4.92 3.16 14.84
C GLN A 18 -4.65 1.71 15.26
N ASP A 19 -3.54 1.15 14.79
CA ASP A 19 -3.15 -0.26 14.97
C ASP A 19 -4.11 -1.31 14.38
N ARG A 20 -5.12 -0.87 13.61
CA ARG A 20 -6.08 -1.75 12.90
C ARG A 20 -6.03 -1.61 11.38
N THR A 21 -5.50 -0.49 10.90
CA THR A 21 -5.38 -0.17 9.48
C THR A 21 -3.99 0.37 9.18
N ILE A 22 -3.68 0.55 7.90
CA ILE A 22 -2.43 1.18 7.47
C ILE A 22 -2.53 2.68 7.73
N ALA A 23 -2.19 3.08 8.96
CA ALA A 23 -2.29 4.44 9.44
C ALA A 23 -1.17 4.78 10.42
N SER A 24 -0.48 5.88 10.17
CA SER A 24 0.36 6.54 11.16
C SER A 24 -0.43 7.59 11.94
N ALA A 25 0.27 8.36 12.77
CA ALA A 25 -0.32 9.49 13.47
C ALA A 25 -0.83 10.58 12.52
N LYS A 26 -0.20 10.75 11.35
CA LYS A 26 -0.45 11.88 10.43
C LYS A 26 -1.10 11.48 9.12
N LEU A 27 -1.00 10.21 8.70
CA LEU A 27 -1.50 9.79 7.39
C LEU A 27 -2.06 8.38 7.44
N ARG A 28 -3.23 8.18 6.82
CA ARG A 28 -3.90 6.88 6.66
C ARG A 28 -4.05 6.55 5.19
N LEU A 29 -3.72 5.33 4.81
CA LEU A 29 -4.08 4.77 3.51
C LEU A 29 -5.58 4.41 3.54
N LEU A 30 -6.34 4.94 2.58
CA LEU A 30 -7.76 4.66 2.41
C LEU A 30 -8.00 3.59 1.36
N GLU A 31 -7.31 3.68 0.23
CA GLU A 31 -7.47 2.75 -0.88
C GLU A 31 -6.13 2.56 -1.58
N TYR A 32 -5.86 1.34 -2.02
CA TYR A 32 -4.79 1.02 -2.95
C TYR A 32 -5.28 -0.02 -3.95
N SER A 33 -5.08 0.22 -5.24
CA SER A 33 -5.38 -0.77 -6.26
C SER A 33 -4.36 -0.75 -7.38
N ALA A 34 -3.97 -1.92 -7.85
CA ALA A 34 -3.24 -2.10 -9.10
C ALA A 34 -4.12 -2.89 -10.06
N PHE A 35 -4.30 -2.38 -11.27
CA PHE A 35 -5.34 -2.87 -12.17
C PHE A 35 -4.93 -2.79 -13.63
N MET A 36 -5.62 -3.58 -14.45
CA MET A 36 -5.68 -3.38 -15.89
C MET A 36 -7.09 -3.04 -16.31
N GLU A 37 -7.21 -2.25 -17.36
CA GLU A 37 -8.47 -1.88 -17.97
C GLU A 37 -8.39 -2.06 -19.47
N VAL A 38 -9.47 -2.59 -20.05
CA VAL A 38 -9.60 -2.73 -21.49
C VAL A 38 -10.90 -2.05 -21.93
N PRO A 39 -10.85 -1.19 -22.96
CA PRO A 39 -12.05 -0.63 -23.56
C PRO A 39 -12.96 -1.77 -24.04
N ARG A 40 -14.21 -1.78 -23.58
CA ARG A 40 -15.23 -2.71 -24.10
C ARG A 40 -15.99 -2.04 -25.24
N ASP A 41 -16.49 -0.84 -24.98
CA ASP A 41 -17.24 0.03 -25.90
C ASP A 41 -16.82 1.50 -25.67
N ALA A 42 -17.34 2.46 -26.45
CA ALA A 42 -16.94 3.88 -26.39
C ALA A 42 -17.06 4.53 -24.99
N GLU A 43 -17.90 3.97 -24.10
CA GLU A 43 -18.17 4.51 -22.76
C GLU A 43 -17.92 3.52 -21.61
N THR A 44 -17.60 2.24 -21.89
CA THR A 44 -17.42 1.22 -20.84
C THR A 44 -16.08 0.53 -20.90
N TYR A 45 -15.49 0.33 -19.73
CA TYR A 45 -14.21 -0.36 -19.53
C TYR A 45 -14.44 -1.61 -18.70
N ARG A 46 -13.77 -2.71 -19.07
CA ARG A 46 -13.62 -3.85 -18.15
C ARG A 46 -12.38 -3.63 -17.32
N LYS A 47 -12.53 -3.63 -16.00
CA LYS A 47 -11.45 -3.46 -15.04
C LYS A 47 -11.16 -4.78 -14.33
N HIS A 48 -9.90 -5.18 -14.31
CA HIS A 48 -9.40 -6.31 -13.52
C HIS A 48 -8.45 -5.79 -12.45
N LEU A 49 -8.68 -6.17 -11.20
CA LEU A 49 -7.84 -5.77 -10.06
C LEU A 49 -6.83 -6.88 -9.79
N PHE A 50 -5.55 -6.61 -10.02
CA PHE A 50 -4.48 -7.52 -9.64
C PHE A 50 -4.34 -7.58 -8.11
N VAL A 51 -4.40 -6.42 -7.47
CA VAL A 51 -4.43 -6.28 -6.01
C VAL A 51 -5.37 -5.15 -5.62
N HIS A 52 -5.98 -5.27 -4.45
CA HIS A 52 -6.87 -4.25 -3.91
C HIS A 52 -6.85 -4.24 -2.38
N ILE A 53 -6.67 -3.04 -1.83
CA ILE A 53 -6.97 -2.68 -0.44
C ILE A 53 -8.09 -1.65 -0.54
N GLY A 54 -9.29 -2.05 -0.12
CA GLY A 54 -10.47 -1.19 -0.16
C GLY A 54 -10.58 -0.28 1.06
N GLN A 55 -11.46 0.71 0.96
CA GLN A 55 -11.84 1.55 2.09
C GLN A 55 -12.55 0.69 3.14
N THR A 56 -11.93 0.56 4.31
CA THR A 56 -12.55 -0.09 5.47
C THR A 56 -13.12 0.94 6.43
N ASN A 57 -14.27 0.60 7.02
CA ASN A 57 -14.84 1.28 8.19
C ASN A 57 -14.43 0.50 9.44
N PRO A 58 -13.23 0.74 9.99
CA PRO A 58 -12.73 -0.04 11.12
C PRO A 58 -13.61 0.18 12.34
N SER A 59 -13.82 -0.89 13.08
CA SER A 59 -14.54 -0.97 14.34
C SER A 59 -13.57 -1.32 15.48
N TYR A 60 -13.94 -0.97 16.72
CA TYR A 60 -13.16 -1.37 17.90
C TYR A 60 -13.14 -2.89 18.10
N SER A 61 -14.08 -3.61 17.49
CA SER A 61 -14.16 -5.07 17.46
C SER A 61 -13.18 -5.73 16.49
N ASP A 62 -12.61 -4.97 15.55
CA ASP A 62 -11.66 -5.54 14.59
C ASP A 62 -10.39 -5.97 15.34
N PRO A 63 -9.71 -7.04 14.88
CA PRO A 63 -8.45 -7.45 15.48
C PRO A 63 -7.37 -6.37 15.32
N LEU A 64 -6.38 -6.38 16.22
CA LEU A 64 -5.17 -5.57 16.02
C LEU A 64 -4.32 -6.19 14.91
N LEU A 65 -3.56 -5.36 14.22
CA LEU A 65 -2.58 -5.85 13.24
C LEU A 65 -1.52 -6.70 13.94
N GLU A 66 -1.24 -7.86 13.36
CA GLU A 66 -0.14 -8.71 13.78
C GLU A 66 1.20 -8.00 13.54
N ALA A 67 2.18 -8.30 14.38
CA ALA A 67 3.51 -7.71 14.29
C ALA A 67 4.46 -8.67 13.58
N VAL A 68 5.31 -8.13 12.70
CA VAL A 68 6.41 -8.85 12.05
C VAL A 68 7.70 -8.12 12.35
N ASP A 69 8.72 -8.86 12.78
CA ASP A 69 10.06 -8.32 12.96
C ASP A 69 10.64 -7.91 11.60
N ILE A 70 10.93 -6.62 11.46
CA ILE A 70 11.45 -6.02 10.24
C ILE A 70 12.78 -6.64 9.78
N ARG A 71 13.56 -7.22 10.69
CA ARG A 71 14.82 -7.90 10.35
C ARG A 71 14.61 -9.10 9.43
N GLN A 72 13.42 -9.71 9.44
CA GLN A 72 13.09 -10.86 8.60
C GLN A 72 12.92 -10.52 7.12
N ILE A 73 12.80 -9.22 6.78
CA ILE A 73 12.55 -8.78 5.40
C ILE A 73 13.64 -7.86 4.85
N TYR A 74 14.71 -7.56 5.60
CA TYR A 74 15.73 -6.60 5.16
C TYR A 74 16.41 -7.01 3.84
N ASP A 75 16.67 -8.30 3.65
CA ASP A 75 17.26 -8.86 2.44
C ASP A 75 16.38 -8.67 1.19
N LYS A 76 15.07 -8.50 1.38
CA LYS A 76 14.10 -8.30 0.30
C LYS A 76 13.93 -6.86 -0.13
N PHE A 77 14.54 -5.89 0.56
CA PHE A 77 14.40 -4.46 0.28
C PHE A 77 15.76 -3.75 0.16
N PRO A 78 15.81 -2.54 -0.43
CA PRO A 78 17.07 -1.81 -0.57
C PRO A 78 17.72 -1.56 0.79
N GLU A 79 19.02 -1.89 0.90
CA GLU A 79 19.82 -1.69 2.12
C GLU A 79 20.64 -0.38 2.11
N LYS A 80 20.79 0.23 0.93
CA LYS A 80 21.58 1.46 0.75
C LYS A 80 20.81 2.70 1.25
N LYS A 81 21.38 3.88 1.01
CA LYS A 81 20.77 5.16 1.37
C LYS A 81 19.31 5.25 0.89
N GLY A 82 18.39 5.58 1.79
CA GLY A 82 16.95 5.60 1.53
C GLY A 82 16.31 4.21 1.46
N GLY A 83 17.00 3.21 2.01
CA GLY A 83 16.57 1.82 2.15
C GLY A 83 15.74 1.57 3.41
N LEU A 84 15.11 0.39 3.49
CA LEU A 84 14.12 0.08 4.53
C LEU A 84 14.70 0.21 5.95
N LYS A 85 15.92 -0.29 6.16
CA LYS A 85 16.60 -0.23 7.46
C LYS A 85 16.83 1.21 7.93
N GLU A 86 17.43 2.05 7.07
CA GLU A 86 17.70 3.46 7.40
C GLU A 86 16.39 4.24 7.64
N LEU A 87 15.37 4.00 6.82
CA LEU A 87 14.06 4.62 6.98
C LEU A 87 13.45 4.27 8.35
N TYR A 88 13.50 2.99 8.73
CA TYR A 88 12.95 2.53 10.00
C TYR A 88 13.71 3.08 11.21
N GLU A 89 15.04 3.11 11.14
CA GLU A 89 15.90 3.67 12.19
C GLU A 89 15.69 5.18 12.36
N ARG A 90 15.43 5.91 11.27
CA ARG A 90 15.05 7.33 11.30
C ARG A 90 13.64 7.55 11.86
N GLY A 91 12.73 6.62 11.58
CA GLY A 91 11.36 6.63 12.08
C GLY A 91 10.46 7.69 11.41
N PRO A 92 9.23 7.87 11.97
CA PRO A 92 8.71 7.21 13.16
C PRO A 92 8.29 5.74 12.91
N GLN A 93 8.63 4.84 13.84
CA GLN A 93 8.48 3.38 13.67
C GLN A 93 7.02 2.92 13.50
N ASN A 94 6.05 3.63 14.10
CA ASN A 94 4.62 3.34 13.96
C ASN A 94 4.04 3.64 12.56
N SER A 95 4.88 4.11 11.62
CA SER A 95 4.49 4.37 10.23
C SER A 95 4.87 3.25 9.27
N PHE A 96 5.41 2.13 9.78
CA PHE A 96 5.95 1.04 8.97
C PHE A 96 5.05 -0.19 8.98
N PHE A 97 4.69 -0.65 7.79
CA PHE A 97 3.77 -1.76 7.57
C PHE A 97 4.32 -2.71 6.52
N LEU A 98 3.96 -3.99 6.66
CA LEU A 98 4.16 -5.02 5.65
C LEU A 98 2.79 -5.47 5.16
N VAL A 99 2.61 -5.52 3.85
CA VAL A 99 1.40 -6.05 3.22
C VAL A 99 1.79 -7.24 2.37
N LYS A 100 1.23 -8.40 2.70
CA LYS A 100 1.32 -9.60 1.89
C LYS A 100 0.11 -9.64 0.97
N PHE A 101 0.35 -9.57 -0.33
CA PHE A 101 -0.69 -9.71 -1.36
C PHE A 101 -0.72 -11.11 -1.92
N TRP A 102 -1.94 -11.61 -2.16
CA TRP A 102 -2.23 -12.70 -3.08
C TRP A 102 -2.84 -12.10 -4.33
N ALA A 103 -2.02 -11.86 -5.33
CA ALA A 103 -2.39 -11.16 -6.55
C ALA A 103 -3.25 -12.05 -7.46
N ASP A 104 -4.33 -11.49 -7.98
CA ASP A 104 -5.18 -12.17 -8.94
C ASP A 104 -4.63 -12.01 -10.36
N LEU A 105 -4.04 -13.07 -10.88
CA LEU A 105 -3.55 -13.16 -12.25
C LEU A 105 -4.52 -13.88 -13.19
N ASN A 106 -5.66 -14.37 -12.68
CA ASN A 106 -6.67 -15.12 -13.44
C ASN A 106 -7.58 -14.17 -14.24
N SER A 107 -6.98 -13.21 -14.93
CA SER A 107 -7.76 -12.30 -15.76
C SER A 107 -8.20 -13.02 -17.03
N THR A 108 -9.51 -13.17 -17.19
CA THR A 108 -10.13 -13.57 -18.48
C THR A 108 -10.05 -12.46 -19.53
N ILE A 109 -9.58 -11.27 -19.14
CA ILE A 109 -9.39 -10.13 -20.02
C ILE A 109 -8.09 -10.33 -20.81
N GLN A 110 -8.22 -10.50 -22.12
CA GLN A 110 -7.09 -10.53 -23.04
C GLN A 110 -6.55 -9.12 -23.25
N ASP A 111 -5.23 -9.00 -23.37
CA ASP A 111 -4.60 -7.76 -23.80
C ASP A 111 -5.05 -7.42 -25.22
N GLY A 112 -5.35 -6.15 -25.46
CA GLY A 112 -5.84 -5.65 -26.74
C GLY A 112 -5.44 -4.20 -26.99
N PRO A 113 -5.79 -3.64 -28.15
CA PRO A 113 -5.55 -2.23 -28.43
C PRO A 113 -6.20 -1.34 -27.36
N GLY A 114 -5.41 -0.46 -26.73
CA GLY A 114 -5.90 0.44 -25.69
C GLY A 114 -5.95 -0.13 -24.28
N THR A 115 -5.38 -1.32 -24.03
CA THR A 115 -5.21 -1.81 -22.66
C THR A 115 -4.37 -0.84 -21.83
N PHE A 116 -4.89 -0.47 -20.66
CA PHE A 116 -4.25 0.41 -19.70
C PHE A 116 -3.89 -0.34 -18.42
N TYR A 117 -2.65 -0.19 -17.95
CA TYR A 117 -2.19 -0.72 -16.67
C TYR A 117 -1.92 0.44 -15.72
N GLY A 118 -2.57 0.43 -14.56
CA GLY A 118 -2.52 1.57 -13.64
C GLY A 118 -2.51 1.18 -12.17
N VAL A 119 -2.04 2.13 -11.37
CA VAL A 119 -2.12 2.11 -9.91
C VAL A 119 -2.94 3.32 -9.46
N SER A 120 -3.87 3.11 -8.54
CA SER A 120 -4.55 4.19 -7.84
C SER A 120 -4.32 4.02 -6.35
N SER A 121 -4.11 5.14 -5.65
CA SER A 121 -3.99 5.16 -4.21
C SER A 121 -4.60 6.41 -3.63
N GLN A 122 -5.24 6.27 -2.48
CA GLN A 122 -5.89 7.35 -1.77
C GLN A 122 -5.42 7.38 -0.32
N TYR A 123 -5.14 8.58 0.18
CA TYR A 123 -4.71 8.81 1.56
C TYR A 123 -5.56 9.89 2.21
N SER A 124 -5.60 9.88 3.55
CA SER A 124 -6.27 10.90 4.35
C SER A 124 -5.41 11.36 5.51
N SER A 125 -5.45 12.66 5.80
CA SER A 125 -4.78 13.32 6.92
C SER A 125 -5.72 14.31 7.61
N ALA A 126 -5.41 14.61 8.87
CA ALA A 126 -6.01 15.73 9.61
C ALA A 126 -5.30 17.07 9.32
N GLU A 127 -4.08 17.02 8.78
CA GLU A 127 -3.25 18.19 8.53
C GLU A 127 -3.14 18.45 7.01
N ASN A 128 -3.11 19.72 6.64
CA ASN A 128 -2.83 20.14 5.27
C ASN A 128 -1.32 20.10 5.04
N MET A 129 -0.87 19.20 4.19
CA MET A 129 0.54 19.07 3.83
C MET A 129 0.67 18.79 2.34
N THR A 130 1.87 18.96 1.79
CA THR A 130 2.20 18.40 0.48
C THR A 130 2.93 17.09 0.70
N ILE A 131 2.47 16.01 0.06
CA ILE A 131 3.10 14.69 0.20
C ILE A 131 3.87 14.32 -1.05
N THR A 132 4.96 13.58 -0.85
CA THR A 132 5.70 12.90 -1.92
C THR A 132 5.56 11.41 -1.73
N VAL A 133 5.10 10.71 -2.76
CA VAL A 133 4.94 9.25 -2.77
C VAL A 133 6.02 8.66 -3.67
N SER A 134 6.98 7.98 -3.05
CA SER A 134 8.04 7.22 -3.72
C SER A 134 7.65 5.74 -3.75
N THR A 135 7.42 5.19 -4.94
CA THR A 135 7.17 3.75 -5.16
C THR A 135 8.39 3.11 -5.81
N LYS A 136 9.13 2.29 -5.05
CA LYS A 136 10.34 1.60 -5.49
C LYS A 136 10.02 0.14 -5.78
N VAL A 137 10.25 -0.30 -7.01
CA VAL A 137 10.16 -1.71 -7.39
C VAL A 137 11.53 -2.35 -7.21
N CYS A 138 11.56 -3.49 -6.53
CA CYS A 138 12.78 -4.15 -6.13
C CYS A 138 12.83 -5.60 -6.65
N SER A 139 14.03 -6.03 -7.03
CA SER A 139 14.34 -7.40 -7.40
C SER A 139 15.58 -7.86 -6.64
N PHE A 140 15.49 -8.98 -5.93
CA PHE A 140 16.56 -9.49 -5.05
C PHE A 140 17.10 -8.39 -4.11
N GLY A 141 16.19 -7.67 -3.45
CA GLY A 141 16.53 -6.57 -2.54
C GLY A 141 17.11 -5.31 -3.19
N LYS A 142 17.26 -5.26 -4.52
CA LYS A 142 17.83 -4.10 -5.23
C LYS A 142 16.73 -3.31 -5.93
N GLN A 143 16.78 -1.99 -5.78
CA GLN A 143 15.92 -1.07 -6.53
C GLN A 143 16.20 -1.21 -8.04
N VAL A 144 15.15 -1.50 -8.81
CA VAL A 144 15.20 -1.60 -10.28
C VAL A 144 14.64 -0.33 -10.91
N VAL A 145 13.52 0.16 -10.38
CA VAL A 145 12.87 1.40 -10.82
C VAL A 145 12.21 2.08 -9.63
N GLU A 146 12.14 3.40 -9.68
CA GLU A 146 11.47 4.24 -8.71
C GLU A 146 10.59 5.24 -9.43
N LYS A 147 9.35 5.39 -8.95
CA LYS A 147 8.43 6.42 -9.40
C LYS A 147 8.14 7.35 -8.23
N VAL A 148 8.32 8.65 -8.44
CA VAL A 148 8.08 9.68 -7.43
C VAL A 148 6.95 10.58 -7.92
N GLU A 149 5.92 10.71 -7.10
CA GLU A 149 4.73 11.52 -7.37
C GLU A 149 4.52 12.52 -6.24
N THR A 150 4.13 13.75 -6.57
CA THR A 150 3.85 14.81 -5.59
C THR A 150 2.37 15.11 -5.59
N GLU A 151 1.72 14.96 -4.45
CA GLU A 151 0.29 15.14 -4.29
C GLU A 151 -0.03 16.28 -3.31
N TYR A 152 -1.10 17.00 -3.64
CA TYR A 152 -1.60 18.12 -2.86
C TYR A 152 -2.93 17.75 -2.20
N ALA A 153 -3.15 18.28 -1.00
CA ALA A 153 -4.34 18.01 -0.24
C ALA A 153 -5.60 18.59 -0.90
N GLN A 154 -6.69 17.81 -0.88
CA GLN A 154 -8.05 18.27 -1.18
C GLN A 154 -8.89 18.17 0.10
N LEU A 155 -9.52 19.26 0.52
CA LEU A 155 -10.34 19.26 1.74
C LEU A 155 -11.72 18.64 1.43
N GLU A 156 -12.03 17.53 2.08
CA GLU A 156 -13.29 16.81 1.93
C GLU A 156 -13.78 16.32 3.29
N ASN A 157 -15.03 16.61 3.63
CA ASN A 157 -15.66 16.16 4.90
C ASN A 157 -14.81 16.47 6.15
N GLY A 158 -14.12 17.61 6.16
CA GLY A 158 -13.26 18.04 7.26
C GLY A 158 -11.91 17.33 7.35
N ARG A 159 -11.50 16.56 6.33
CA ARG A 159 -10.18 15.91 6.24
C ARG A 159 -9.48 16.26 4.93
N PHE A 160 -8.16 16.21 4.95
CA PHE A 160 -7.33 16.40 3.77
C PHE A 160 -7.14 15.06 3.07
N VAL A 161 -7.55 14.96 1.82
CA VAL A 161 -7.52 13.74 0.99
C VAL A 161 -6.51 13.93 -0.13
N TYR A 162 -5.72 12.89 -0.40
CA TYR A 162 -4.71 12.84 -1.44
C TYR A 162 -5.04 11.71 -2.40
N ARG A 163 -5.01 11.94 -3.71
CA ARG A 163 -5.42 10.95 -4.72
C ARG A 163 -4.43 10.86 -5.85
N ILE A 164 -3.71 9.75 -5.89
CA ILE A 164 -3.02 9.30 -7.10
C ILE A 164 -4.04 8.48 -7.90
N HIS A 165 -4.54 9.04 -8.99
CA HIS A 165 -5.60 8.43 -9.78
C HIS A 165 -5.08 7.96 -11.13
N ARG A 166 -5.25 6.66 -11.43
CA ARG A 166 -4.84 6.03 -12.70
C ARG A 166 -3.40 6.36 -13.07
N SER A 167 -2.49 6.25 -12.10
CA SER A 167 -1.08 6.46 -12.35
C SER A 167 -0.56 5.31 -13.22
N PRO A 168 -0.01 5.59 -14.42
CA PRO A 168 0.39 4.53 -15.35
C PRO A 168 1.54 3.70 -14.78
N MET A 169 1.43 2.38 -14.91
CA MET A 169 2.54 1.48 -14.63
C MET A 169 3.67 1.72 -15.65
N CYS A 170 4.91 1.58 -15.20
CA CYS A 170 6.05 1.65 -16.12
C CYS A 170 6.13 0.38 -16.97
N GLU A 171 6.83 0.47 -18.10
CA GLU A 171 7.00 -0.64 -19.04
C GLU A 171 7.59 -1.90 -18.36
N TYR A 172 8.54 -1.71 -17.44
CA TYR A 172 9.10 -2.80 -16.65
C TYR A 172 8.02 -3.61 -15.91
N MET A 173 7.08 -2.93 -15.25
CA MET A 173 5.99 -3.56 -14.50
C MET A 173 5.00 -4.28 -15.40
N ILE A 174 4.66 -3.68 -16.54
CA ILE A 174 3.75 -4.29 -17.53
C ILE A 174 4.38 -5.57 -18.09
N ASN A 175 5.63 -5.49 -18.54
CA ASN A 175 6.39 -6.64 -19.04
C ASN A 175 6.58 -7.73 -17.97
N PHE A 176 6.76 -7.34 -16.71
CA PHE A 176 6.83 -8.27 -15.59
C PHE A 176 5.52 -9.05 -15.42
N ILE A 177 4.37 -8.36 -15.38
CA ILE A 177 3.05 -8.99 -15.30
C ILE A 177 2.81 -9.93 -16.49
N HIS A 178 3.15 -9.50 -17.70
CA HIS A 178 3.03 -10.33 -18.89
C HIS A 178 3.87 -11.61 -18.77
N LYS A 179 5.17 -11.51 -18.45
CA LYS A 179 6.03 -12.69 -18.29
C LYS A 179 5.53 -13.62 -17.19
N LEU A 180 5.06 -13.07 -16.07
CA LEU A 180 4.53 -13.83 -14.96
C LEU A 180 3.28 -14.63 -15.36
N LYS A 181 2.34 -14.01 -16.11
CA LYS A 181 1.11 -14.66 -16.62
C LYS A 181 1.39 -15.79 -17.62
N HIS A 182 2.55 -15.80 -18.29
CA HIS A 182 2.94 -16.83 -19.25
C HIS A 182 3.63 -18.05 -18.61
N LEU A 183 3.94 -18.00 -17.31
CA LEU A 183 4.47 -19.16 -16.62
C LEU A 183 3.38 -20.25 -16.52
N PRO A 184 3.72 -21.52 -16.79
CA PRO A 184 2.72 -22.58 -16.88
C PRO A 184 2.10 -22.94 -15.53
N GLU A 185 2.82 -22.70 -14.44
CA GLU A 185 2.49 -23.23 -13.12
C GLU A 185 2.58 -22.16 -12.03
N LYS A 186 1.62 -22.15 -11.10
CA LYS A 186 1.56 -21.14 -10.01
C LYS A 186 2.81 -21.15 -9.13
N TYR A 187 3.42 -22.30 -8.89
CA TYR A 187 4.64 -22.38 -8.07
C TYR A 187 5.82 -21.67 -8.75
N MET A 188 5.91 -21.69 -10.09
CA MET A 188 6.93 -20.95 -10.83
C MET A 188 6.71 -19.45 -10.70
N MET A 189 5.45 -19.00 -10.75
CA MET A 189 5.10 -17.60 -10.51
C MET A 189 5.51 -17.17 -9.11
N ASN A 190 5.19 -17.98 -8.08
CA ASN A 190 5.56 -17.70 -6.70
C ASN A 190 7.09 -17.67 -6.49
N SER A 191 7.84 -18.54 -7.18
CA SER A 191 9.31 -18.52 -7.13
C SER A 191 9.89 -17.22 -7.70
N VAL A 192 9.27 -16.65 -8.75
CA VAL A 192 9.64 -15.32 -9.26
C VAL A 192 9.23 -14.22 -8.29
N LEU A 193 8.03 -14.30 -7.72
CA LEU A 193 7.49 -13.29 -6.79
C LEU A 193 8.23 -13.24 -5.45
N GLU A 194 8.87 -14.34 -5.02
CA GLU A 194 9.62 -14.42 -3.76
C GLU A 194 10.69 -13.33 -3.61
N ASN A 195 11.29 -12.92 -4.74
CA ASN A 195 12.33 -11.91 -4.82
C ASN A 195 11.84 -10.61 -5.46
N PHE A 196 10.54 -10.49 -5.71
CA PHE A 196 9.90 -9.29 -6.23
C PHE A 196 9.15 -8.57 -5.10
N THR A 197 9.58 -7.35 -4.80
CA THR A 197 8.95 -6.54 -3.74
C THR A 197 8.75 -5.10 -4.20
N ILE A 198 7.84 -4.40 -3.54
CA ILE A 198 7.63 -2.97 -3.76
C ILE A 198 7.72 -2.25 -2.42
N LEU A 199 8.51 -1.19 -2.33
CA LEU A 199 8.59 -0.33 -1.17
C LEU A 199 7.95 1.02 -1.51
N GLN A 200 6.84 1.32 -0.86
CA GLN A 200 6.19 2.63 -0.98
C GLN A 200 6.50 3.48 0.25
N VAL A 201 7.05 4.66 0.02
CA VAL A 201 7.43 5.61 1.07
C VAL A 201 6.71 6.93 0.79
N VAL A 202 5.85 7.34 1.72
CA VAL A 202 5.16 8.62 1.69
C VAL A 202 5.84 9.56 2.66
N THR A 203 6.29 10.71 2.18
CA THR A 203 6.97 11.73 2.99
C THR A 203 6.27 13.07 2.90
N ASN A 204 6.33 13.85 3.97
CA ASN A 204 6.02 15.27 3.89
C ASN A 204 7.10 15.96 3.04
N ARG A 205 6.69 16.69 2.00
CA ARG A 205 7.61 17.33 1.05
C ARG A 205 8.50 18.38 1.71
N ASP A 206 7.97 19.12 2.67
CA ASP A 206 8.67 20.26 3.28
C ASP A 206 9.58 19.82 4.43
N THR A 207 9.11 18.90 5.28
CA THR A 207 9.85 18.44 6.47
C THR A 207 10.70 17.20 6.21
N GLN A 208 10.50 16.50 5.09
CA GLN A 208 11.11 15.20 4.78
C GLN A 208 10.76 14.08 5.79
N GLU A 209 9.77 14.32 6.65
CA GLU A 209 9.27 13.34 7.62
C GLU A 209 8.60 12.16 6.90
N THR A 210 8.91 10.94 7.34
CA THR A 210 8.22 9.74 6.87
C THR A 210 6.81 9.69 7.45
N LEU A 211 5.79 9.76 6.59
CA LEU A 211 4.39 9.71 6.97
C LEU A 211 3.85 8.29 6.95
N LEU A 212 4.21 7.49 5.95
CA LEU A 212 3.91 6.07 5.82
C LEU A 212 5.03 5.38 5.06
N CYS A 213 5.34 4.14 5.45
CA CYS A 213 6.23 3.25 4.74
C CYS A 213 5.59 1.87 4.66
N ILE A 214 5.33 1.40 3.44
CA ILE A 214 4.63 0.15 3.19
C ILE A 214 5.53 -0.74 2.34
N ALA A 215 5.92 -1.87 2.92
CA ALA A 215 6.59 -2.96 2.24
C ALA A 215 5.54 -3.90 1.65
N PHE A 216 5.58 -4.14 0.34
CA PHE A 216 4.71 -5.09 -0.35
C PHE A 216 5.47 -6.34 -0.74
N VAL A 217 4.92 -7.50 -0.38
CA VAL A 217 5.37 -8.82 -0.81
C VAL A 217 4.20 -9.55 -1.47
N PHE A 218 4.50 -10.47 -2.39
CA PHE A 218 3.50 -11.01 -3.31
C PHE A 218 3.55 -12.53 -3.41
N GLU A 219 2.37 -13.12 -3.53
CA GLU A 219 2.11 -14.47 -4.00
C GLU A 219 0.97 -14.42 -5.03
N VAL A 220 0.79 -15.47 -5.80
CA VAL A 220 -0.38 -15.62 -6.68
C VAL A 220 -1.56 -16.16 -5.89
N SER A 221 -2.75 -15.58 -6.12
CA SER A 221 -3.99 -16.06 -5.52
C SER A 221 -4.33 -17.48 -5.98
N THR A 222 -4.62 -18.34 -5.01
CA THR A 222 -5.21 -19.67 -5.25
C THR A 222 -6.74 -19.62 -5.26
N SER A 223 -7.32 -18.51 -4.82
CA SER A 223 -8.77 -18.34 -4.69
C SER A 223 -9.43 -18.05 -6.03
N GLU A 224 -10.60 -18.64 -6.25
CA GLU A 224 -11.53 -18.22 -7.31
C GLU A 224 -12.13 -16.83 -7.04
N HIS A 225 -12.05 -16.36 -5.79
CA HIS A 225 -12.69 -15.11 -5.33
C HIS A 225 -11.79 -13.87 -5.52
N GLY A 226 -10.73 -13.97 -6.32
CA GLY A 226 -9.88 -12.84 -6.70
C GLY A 226 -8.73 -12.54 -5.75
N ALA A 227 -8.32 -11.28 -5.69
CA ALA A 227 -7.14 -10.83 -4.97
C ALA A 227 -7.41 -10.74 -3.45
N GLN A 228 -6.42 -11.11 -2.64
CA GLN A 228 -6.47 -11.03 -1.18
C GLN A 228 -5.24 -10.32 -0.64
N HIS A 229 -5.30 -9.85 0.60
CA HIS A 229 -4.15 -9.27 1.28
C HIS A 229 -4.22 -9.48 2.79
N HIS A 230 -3.05 -9.43 3.43
CA HIS A 230 -2.92 -9.36 4.88
C HIS A 230 -1.95 -8.26 5.26
N VAL A 231 -2.25 -7.55 6.35
CA VAL A 231 -1.48 -6.39 6.80
C VAL A 231 -0.83 -6.71 8.14
N TYR A 232 0.45 -6.37 8.24
CA TYR A 232 1.25 -6.48 9.45
C TYR A 232 1.85 -5.13 9.81
N LYS A 233 2.05 -4.90 11.11
CA LYS A 233 2.87 -3.81 11.62
C LYS A 233 4.33 -4.27 11.68
N LEU A 234 5.26 -3.40 11.27
CA LEU A 234 6.68 -3.69 11.35
C LEU A 234 7.25 -3.24 12.70
N VAL A 235 7.81 -4.19 13.44
CA VAL A 235 8.44 -3.96 14.75
C VAL A 235 9.90 -4.39 14.70
N LYS A 236 10.69 -3.97 15.70
CA LYS A 236 12.07 -4.41 15.89
C LYS A 236 12.20 -4.87 17.33
N ASP A 237 11.81 -6.11 17.56
CA ASP A 237 11.87 -6.78 18.87
C ASP A 237 13.19 -7.52 19.07
#